data_AF-A0AAX6MR06-F1
#
_entry.id   AF-A0AAX6MR06-F1
#
_cell.length_a   1.000
_cell.length_b   1.000
_cell.length_c   1.000
_cell.angle_alpha   90.00
_cell.angle_beta   90.00
_cell.angle_gamma   90.00
#
_symmetry.space_group_name_H-M   'P 1'
#
loop_
_entity.id
_entity.type
_entity.pdbx_description
1 polymer ?
#
loop_
_entity_poly.entity_id
_entity_poly.type
_entity_poly.pdbx_seq_one_letter_code
_entity_poly.pdbx_strand_id
1 'polypeptide(L)'
;MADQQKPNLPSPPGGQFGFMSKIGATDEAVRTLNDQPYLFTILVVVLITLILECVFIWFIHYATMKPEQKKKKEPKGGKKAPAKPPAAR
;
A
#
# COMPACT_ATOMS: atom_id res chain seq x y z
N MET A 1 -15.64 17.57 34.44
CA MET A 1 -16.24 16.35 33.88
C MET A 1 -16.56 16.68 32.44
N ALA A 2 -15.78 16.14 31.51
CA ALA A 2 -15.82 16.54 30.11
C ALA A 2 -17.15 16.14 29.48
N ASP A 3 -17.75 17.12 28.82
CA ASP A 3 -19.01 17.12 28.10
C ASP A 3 -19.09 15.94 27.11
N GLN A 4 -19.73 14.84 27.53
CA GLN A 4 -20.18 13.75 26.64
C GLN A 4 -21.51 14.15 26.00
N GLN A 5 -21.52 15.27 25.27
CA GLN A 5 -22.60 15.56 24.36
C GLN A 5 -22.30 14.78 23.08
N LYS A 6 -23.02 13.67 22.86
CA LYS A 6 -23.21 13.06 21.53
C LYS A 6 -24.54 13.59 20.97
N PRO A 7 -24.63 14.81 20.40
CA PRO A 7 -25.87 15.24 19.78
C PRO A 7 -25.81 14.90 18.29
N ASN A 8 -26.87 14.28 17.78
CA ASN A 8 -27.29 14.30 16.37
C ASN A 8 -26.16 14.32 15.33
N LEU A 9 -25.80 13.19 14.70
CA LEU A 9 -25.06 13.26 13.43
C LEU A 9 -26.00 13.81 12.34
N PRO A 10 -25.85 15.07 11.86
CA PRO A 10 -26.65 15.57 10.74
C PRO A 10 -25.92 15.22 9.44
N SER A 11 -26.68 14.74 8.44
CA SER A 11 -26.34 14.40 7.06
C SER A 11 -25.03 13.61 6.81
N PRO A 12 -25.04 12.60 5.91
CA PRO A 12 -23.79 11.94 5.50
C PRO A 12 -22.77 13.01 5.10
N PRO A 13 -21.50 12.92 5.55
CA PRO A 13 -20.55 14.03 5.42
C PRO A 13 -20.40 14.46 3.95
N GLY A 14 -21.17 15.49 3.59
CA GLY A 14 -21.12 16.15 2.30
C GLY A 14 -19.98 17.13 2.33
N GLY A 15 -18.82 16.67 1.88
CA GLY A 15 -17.57 17.43 1.84
C GLY A 15 -16.61 16.81 0.83
N GLN A 16 -15.42 17.40 0.69
CA GLN A 16 -14.38 16.94 -0.25
C GLN A 16 -14.03 15.45 -0.08
N PHE A 17 -14.16 14.92 1.13
CA PHE A 17 -13.89 13.52 1.45
C PHE A 17 -15.15 12.63 1.59
N GLY A 18 -16.34 13.09 1.22
CA GLY A 18 -17.59 12.30 1.32
C GLY A 18 -17.59 11.00 0.50
N PHE A 19 -16.74 10.90 -0.53
CA PHE A 19 -16.54 9.64 -1.27
C PHE A 19 -15.82 8.58 -0.43
N MET A 20 -15.10 8.97 0.63
CA MET A 20 -14.39 8.03 1.49
C MET A 20 -15.35 7.11 2.26
N SER A 21 -16.57 7.58 2.56
CA SER A 21 -17.60 6.72 3.13
C SER A 21 -18.01 5.57 2.19
N LYS A 22 -17.86 5.74 0.86
CA LYS A 22 -18.16 4.68 -0.14
C LYS A 22 -17.08 3.61 -0.24
N ILE A 23 -15.85 3.93 0.15
CA ILE A 23 -14.71 3.00 0.18
C ILE A 23 -14.54 2.35 1.57
N GLY A 24 -15.47 2.60 2.50
CA GLY A 24 -15.51 1.99 3.82
C GLY A 24 -14.91 2.82 4.96
N ALA A 25 -14.65 4.11 4.75
CA ALA A 25 -14.25 5.00 5.85
C ALA A 25 -15.44 5.26 6.79
N THR A 26 -15.19 5.27 8.09
CA THR A 26 -16.20 5.63 9.09
C THR A 26 -16.56 7.12 8.99
N ASP A 27 -17.79 7.47 9.34
CA ASP A 27 -18.25 8.88 9.27
C ASP A 27 -17.41 9.82 10.13
N GLU A 28 -16.86 9.34 11.25
CA GLU A 28 -15.92 10.10 12.09
C GLU A 28 -14.57 10.33 11.40
N ALA A 29 -14.05 9.33 10.68
CA ALA A 29 -12.84 9.48 9.90
C ALA A 29 -13.05 10.49 8.77
N VAL A 30 -14.18 10.42 8.06
CA VAL A 30 -14.50 11.37 6.98
C VAL A 30 -14.67 12.80 7.52
N ARG A 31 -15.27 12.97 8.70
CA ARG A 31 -15.34 14.29 9.36
C ARG A 31 -13.97 14.82 9.73
N THR A 32 -13.13 14.00 10.38
CA THR A 32 -11.77 14.39 10.76
C THR A 32 -10.94 14.81 9.55
N LEU A 33 -11.07 14.09 8.44
CA LEU A 33 -10.38 14.43 7.19
C LEU A 33 -10.92 15.71 6.54
N ASN A 34 -12.23 15.98 6.62
CA ASN A 34 -12.80 17.24 6.14
C ASN A 34 -12.43 18.43 7.04
N ASP A 35 -12.39 18.25 8.36
CA ASP A 35 -12.01 19.30 9.32
C ASP A 35 -10.52 19.64 9.25
N GLN A 36 -9.69 18.67 8.89
CA GLN A 36 -8.23 18.79 8.85
C GLN A 36 -7.66 18.24 7.53
N PRO A 37 -7.85 18.94 6.40
CA PRO A 37 -7.37 18.47 5.09
C PRO A 37 -5.84 18.32 5.02
N TYR A 38 -5.10 19.04 5.87
CA TYR A 38 -3.65 18.89 5.99
C TYR A 38 -3.27 17.48 6.53
N LEU A 39 -4.09 16.90 7.41
CA LEU A 39 -3.85 15.58 7.98
C LEU A 39 -3.90 14.50 6.90
N PHE A 40 -4.88 14.58 5.99
CA PHE A 40 -4.96 13.72 4.83
C PHE A 40 -3.71 13.82 3.93
N THR A 41 -3.27 15.06 3.67
CA THR A 41 -2.10 15.31 2.83
C THR A 41 -0.84 14.71 3.44
N ILE A 42 -0.64 14.84 4.76
CA ILE A 42 0.49 14.23 5.47
C ILE A 42 0.45 12.71 5.34
N LEU A 43 -0.71 12.07 5.54
CA LEU A 43 -0.84 10.62 5.40
C LEU A 43 -0.44 10.14 3.99
N VAL A 44 -0.86 10.86 2.95
CA VAL A 44 -0.48 10.56 1.56
C VAL A 44 1.03 10.76 1.33
N VAL A 45 1.60 11.86 1.82
CA VAL A 45 3.04 12.15 1.68
C VAL A 45 3.89 11.10 2.39
N VAL A 46 3.49 10.66 3.59
CA VAL A 46 4.18 9.59 4.31
C VAL A 46 4.12 8.28 3.53
N LEU A 47 2.95 7.92 2.99
CA LEU A 47 2.81 6.70 2.18
C LEU A 47 3.72 6.74 0.93
N ILE A 48 3.77 7.88 0.24
CA ILE A 48 4.64 8.06 -0.93
C ILE A 48 6.12 8.00 -0.53
N THR A 49 6.50 8.64 0.58
CA THR A 49 7.87 8.61 1.10
C THR A 49 8.32 7.18 1.42
N LEU A 50 7.47 6.38 2.06
CA LEU A 50 7.77 4.97 2.35
C LEU A 50 7.94 4.13 1.07
N ILE A 51 7.11 4.37 0.05
CA ILE A 51 7.25 3.68 -1.25
C ILE A 51 8.57 4.08 -1.91
N LEU A 52 8.90 5.38 -1.92
CA LEU A 52 10.16 5.89 -2.46
C LEU A 52 11.36 5.28 -1.73
N GLU A 53 11.31 5.18 -0.40
CA GLU A 53 12.36 4.57 0.41
C GLU A 53 12.56 3.09 0.08
N CYS A 54 11.47 2.32 -0.03
CA CYS A 54 11.53 0.92 -0.47
C CYS A 54 12.16 0.78 -1.87
N VAL A 55 11.78 1.62 -2.82
CA VAL A 55 12.34 1.62 -4.19
C VAL A 55 13.81 2.05 -4.19
N PHE A 56 14.17 3.02 -3.34
CA PHE A 56 15.55 3.51 -3.21
C PHE A 56 16.46 2.43 -2.63
N ILE A 57 16.01 1.73 -1.59
CA ILE A 57 16.73 0.57 -1.02
C ILE A 57 16.84 -0.55 -2.05
N TRP A 58 15.77 -0.84 -2.79
CA TRP A 58 15.80 -1.82 -3.88
C TRP A 58 16.79 -1.45 -4.97
N PHE A 59 16.85 -0.17 -5.36
CA PHE A 59 17.79 0.33 -6.36
C PHE A 59 19.24 0.19 -5.88
N ILE A 60 19.53 0.58 -4.63
CA ILE A 60 20.86 0.40 -4.05
C ILE A 60 21.19 -1.09 -3.95
N HIS A 61 20.26 -1.92 -3.53
CA HIS A 61 20.45 -3.38 -3.46
C HIS A 61 20.80 -3.95 -4.84
N TYR A 62 20.07 -3.55 -5.89
CA TYR A 62 20.33 -3.96 -7.27
C TYR A 62 21.69 -3.46 -7.79
N ALA A 63 22.08 -2.23 -7.45
CA ALA A 63 23.35 -1.64 -7.88
C ALA A 63 24.57 -2.24 -7.13
N THR A 64 24.41 -2.55 -5.84
CA THR A 64 25.46 -3.10 -4.97
C THR A 64 25.61 -4.62 -5.09
N MET A 65 24.67 -5.31 -5.75
CA MET A 65 24.84 -6.71 -6.15
C MET A 65 26.09 -6.85 -7.03
N LYS A 66 27.14 -7.45 -6.43
CA LYS A 66 28.46 -7.66 -7.04
C LYS A 66 28.35 -8.23 -8.46
N PRO A 67 29.12 -7.71 -9.43
CA PRO A 67 29.15 -8.25 -10.80
C PRO A 67 29.52 -9.74 -10.86
N GLU A 68 30.23 -10.28 -9.85
CA GLU A 68 30.52 -11.71 -9.72
C GLU A 68 29.27 -12.60 -9.55
N GLN A 69 28.16 -12.09 -9.01
CA GLN A 69 26.89 -12.83 -8.94
C GLN A 69 26.08 -12.76 -10.24
N LYS A 70 26.39 -11.82 -11.15
CA LYS A 70 25.79 -11.74 -12.49
C LYS A 70 26.34 -12.82 -13.42
N LYS A 71 27.62 -13.23 -13.27
CA LYS A 71 28.22 -14.31 -14.07
C LYS A 71 27.83 -15.74 -13.66
N LYS A 72 27.38 -15.97 -12.41
CA LYS A 72 26.83 -17.28 -12.01
C LYS A 72 25.34 -17.47 -12.33
N LYS A 73 24.65 -16.41 -12.78
CA LYS A 73 23.24 -16.43 -13.18
C LYS A 73 23.06 -16.42 -14.70
N GLU A 74 24.03 -16.96 -15.46
CA GLU A 74 23.63 -17.55 -16.74
C GLU A 74 22.61 -18.65 -16.42
N PRO A 75 21.40 -18.62 -16.99
CA PRO A 75 20.41 -19.67 -16.77
C PRO A 75 20.96 -20.95 -17.38
N LYS A 76 21.62 -21.79 -16.57
CA LYS A 76 21.78 -23.21 -16.91
C LYS A 76 20.39 -23.82 -16.98
N GLY A 77 19.89 -23.89 -18.21
CA GLY A 77 19.07 -24.98 -18.71
C GLY A 77 17.81 -25.31 -17.91
N GLY A 78 16.67 -24.93 -18.48
CA GLY A 78 15.50 -25.79 -18.44
C GLY A 78 14.74 -25.79 -17.12
N LYS A 79 13.58 -25.13 -17.14
CA LYS A 79 12.42 -25.58 -16.37
C LYS A 79 12.21 -27.07 -16.63
N LYS A 80 12.72 -27.95 -15.76
CA LYS A 80 12.18 -29.29 -15.62
C LYS A 80 10.80 -29.12 -15.00
N ALA A 81 9.80 -29.05 -15.88
CA ALA A 81 8.41 -29.25 -15.52
C ALA A 81 8.29 -30.57 -14.73
N PRO A 82 7.40 -30.62 -13.71
CA PRO A 82 7.28 -31.76 -12.83
C PRO A 82 6.90 -33.01 -13.63
N ALA A 83 7.60 -34.11 -13.36
CA ALA A 83 7.32 -35.42 -13.90
C ALA A 83 5.86 -35.80 -13.60
N LYS A 84 5.01 -35.80 -14.62
CA LYS A 84 3.73 -36.51 -14.58
C LYS A 84 4.07 -37.97 -14.96
N PRO A 85 3.82 -38.97 -14.10
CA PRO A 85 4.08 -40.36 -14.46
C PRO A 85 3.19 -40.76 -15.66
N PRO A 86 3.70 -41.58 -16.59
CA PRO A 86 2.93 -42.00 -17.76
C PRO A 86 1.72 -42.81 -17.28
N ALA A 87 0.52 -42.28 -17.53
CA ALA A 87 -0.69 -43.08 -17.47
C ALA A 87 -0.53 -44.21 -18.50
N ALA A 88 -0.63 -45.44 -18.01
CA ALA A 88 -0.64 -46.66 -18.79
C ALA A 88 -1.72 -46.57 -19.87
N ARG A 89 -1.36 -47.02 -21.08
CA ARG A 89 -2.30 -47.37 -22.14
C ARG A 89 -2.94 -48.71 -21.82
#